data_AF-A0A1T3NYQ0-F1
#
_entry.id   AF-A0A1T3NYQ0-F1
#
_cell.length_a   1.000
_cell.length_b   1.000
_cell.length_c   1.000
_cell.angle_alpha   90.00
_cell.angle_beta   90.00
_cell.angle_gamma   90.00
#
_symmetry.space_group_name_H-M   'P 1'
#
loop_
_entity.id
_entity.type
_entity.pdbx_description
1 polymer ?
#
loop_
_entity_poly.entity_id
_entity_poly.type
_entity_poly.pdbx_seq_one_letter_code
_entity_poly.pdbx_strand_id
1 'polypeptide(L)'
;MSLIIHRCTCGHTPGQHESDSQGKPSRGCHPIGGCRCSGYDPQPTPVLLPTWTPTGRPIPEITPPGERSDRRRTCDCDACQALYATLTADAGAR
;
A
#
# COMPACT_ATOMS: atom_id res chain seq x y z
N MET A 1 10.34 1.63 -5.06
CA MET A 1 10.38 1.09 -3.68
C MET A 1 9.15 0.23 -3.47
N SER A 2 9.28 -0.91 -2.78
CA SER A 2 8.15 -1.75 -2.39
C SER A 2 7.30 -1.07 -1.32
N LEU A 3 6.02 -1.42 -1.25
CA LEU A 3 5.03 -0.69 -0.45
C LEU A 3 4.27 -1.62 0.47
N ILE A 4 4.01 -1.17 1.70
CA ILE A 4 3.05 -1.82 2.59
C ILE A 4 1.67 -1.22 2.32
N ILE A 5 0.70 -2.08 2.00
CA ILE A 5 -0.66 -1.66 1.67
C ILE A 5 -1.70 -2.48 2.40
N HIS A 6 -2.86 -1.89 2.65
CA HIS A 6 -4.08 -2.66 2.89
C HIS A 6 -4.77 -2.91 1.56
N ARG A 7 -4.98 -4.19 1.22
CA ARG A 7 -5.83 -4.55 0.08
C ARG A 7 -7.26 -4.15 0.40
N CYS A 8 -7.98 -3.61 -0.58
CA CYS A 8 -9.43 -3.50 -0.41
C CYS A 8 -10.04 -4.90 -0.29
N THR A 9 -11.15 -5.04 0.44
CA THR A 9 -11.94 -6.29 0.48
C THR A 9 -12.36 -6.76 -0.92
N CYS A 10 -12.46 -5.81 -1.85
CA CYS A 10 -12.69 -6.00 -3.27
C CYS A 10 -11.49 -6.51 -4.09
N GLY A 11 -10.32 -6.72 -3.45
CA GLY A 11 -9.15 -7.39 -4.03
C GLY A 11 -8.15 -6.48 -4.77
N HIS A 12 -8.54 -5.27 -5.16
CA HIS A 12 -7.63 -4.33 -5.81
C HIS A 12 -6.76 -3.54 -4.83
N THR A 13 -5.71 -2.94 -5.37
CA THR A 13 -4.80 -2.09 -4.59
C THR A 13 -5.49 -0.76 -4.23
N PRO A 14 -5.11 -0.13 -3.11
CA PRO A 14 -5.67 1.16 -2.69
C PRO A 14 -5.38 2.30 -3.69
N GLY A 15 -4.45 2.10 -4.62
CA GLY A 15 -4.18 3.00 -5.74
C GLY A 15 -5.40 3.31 -6.61
N GLN A 16 -6.44 2.46 -6.57
CA GLN A 16 -7.67 2.62 -7.35
C GLN A 16 -8.71 3.54 -6.70
N HIS A 17 -8.42 4.05 -5.51
CA HIS A 17 -9.25 5.08 -4.88
C HIS A 17 -8.62 6.45 -5.13
N GLU A 18 -9.48 7.44 -5.31
CA GLU A 18 -9.07 8.85 -5.31
C GLU A 18 -8.40 9.18 -3.99
N SER A 19 -7.36 10.01 -4.00
CA SER A 19 -6.75 10.49 -2.77
C SER A 19 -7.47 11.75 -2.29
N ASP A 20 -7.66 11.88 -0.97
CA ASP A 20 -8.08 13.15 -0.36
C ASP A 20 -6.95 14.19 -0.41
N SER A 21 -7.21 15.39 0.14
CA SER A 21 -6.23 16.48 0.21
C SER A 21 -4.98 16.15 1.05
N GLN A 22 -5.03 15.09 1.86
CA GLN A 22 -3.91 14.57 2.65
C GLN A 22 -3.17 13.43 1.94
N GLY A 23 -3.60 13.05 0.74
CA GLY A 23 -3.02 11.95 -0.03
C GLY A 23 -3.48 10.57 0.42
N LYS A 24 -4.44 10.48 1.35
CA LYS A 24 -5.00 9.20 1.86
C LYS A 24 -6.11 8.71 0.93
N PRO A 25 -6.35 7.39 0.81
CA PRO A 25 -7.46 6.88 0.01
C PRO A 25 -8.79 7.45 0.51
N SER A 26 -9.48 8.18 -0.34
CA SER A 26 -10.82 8.71 -0.11
C SER A 26 -11.87 7.63 -0.40
N ARG A 27 -13.13 7.91 -0.01
CA ARG A 27 -14.25 6.99 -0.28
C ARG A 27 -14.54 6.82 -1.78
N GLY A 28 -14.04 7.69 -2.65
CA GLY A 28 -14.25 7.58 -4.09
C GLY A 28 -13.47 6.40 -4.68
N CYS A 29 -14.17 5.33 -5.04
CA CYS A 29 -13.62 4.30 -5.94
C CYS A 29 -13.57 4.88 -7.36
N HIS A 30 -12.41 4.85 -8.01
CA HIS A 30 -12.41 5.04 -9.45
C HIS A 30 -12.99 3.77 -10.09
N PRO A 31 -14.08 3.84 -10.87
CA PRO A 31 -14.72 2.65 -11.43
C PRO A 31 -13.84 2.10 -12.56
N ILE A 32 -12.77 1.40 -12.20
CA ILE A 32 -11.99 0.63 -13.16
C ILE A 32 -12.66 -0.72 -13.30
N GLY A 33 -13.12 -1.03 -14.53
CA GLY A 33 -13.49 -2.40 -14.93
C GLY A 33 -14.60 -3.06 -14.12
N GLY A 34 -15.69 -2.34 -13.82
CA GLY A 34 -16.87 -2.95 -13.19
C GLY A 34 -16.79 -3.17 -11.68
N CYS A 35 -15.84 -2.54 -10.99
CA CYS A 35 -15.84 -2.50 -9.53
C CYS A 35 -17.11 -1.78 -9.02
N ARG A 36 -17.99 -2.50 -8.32
CA ARG A 36 -19.28 -2.00 -7.79
C ARG A 36 -19.20 -1.52 -6.33
N CYS A 37 -18.01 -1.36 -5.80
CA CYS A 37 -17.81 -1.04 -4.39
C CYS A 37 -18.30 0.38 -4.09
N SER A 38 -19.08 0.51 -3.02
CA SER A 38 -19.64 1.77 -2.54
C SER A 38 -18.61 2.67 -1.85
N GLY A 39 -17.41 2.16 -1.54
CA GLY A 39 -16.31 2.94 -1.03
C GLY A 39 -15.06 2.12 -0.69
N TYR A 40 -14.08 2.81 -0.10
CA TYR A 40 -12.87 2.19 0.41
C TYR A 40 -13.14 1.38 1.68
N ASP A 41 -12.90 0.08 1.59
CA ASP A 41 -13.03 -0.88 2.68
C ASP A 41 -11.77 -1.76 2.72
N PRO A 42 -10.71 -1.32 3.43
CA PRO A 42 -9.46 -2.05 3.51
C PRO A 42 -9.56 -3.26 4.44
N GLN A 43 -8.98 -4.38 4.00
CA GLN A 43 -8.67 -5.51 4.88
C GLN A 43 -7.74 -5.05 6.00
N PRO A 44 -7.98 -5.48 7.26
CA PRO A 44 -7.22 -5.00 8.42
C PRO A 44 -5.76 -5.45 8.39
N THR A 45 -5.45 -6.57 7.73
CA THR A 45 -4.09 -7.09 7.63
C THR A 45 -3.35 -6.43 6.46
N PRO A 46 -2.25 -5.70 6.71
CA PRO A 46 -1.44 -5.13 5.64
C PRO A 46 -0.56 -6.21 4.98
N VAL A 47 -0.16 -5.97 3.74
CA VAL A 47 0.73 -6.85 2.98
C VAL A 47 1.82 -6.04 2.28
N LEU A 48 2.97 -6.68 2.04
CA LEU A 48 4.00 -6.12 1.18
C LEU A 48 3.59 -6.29 -0.29
N LEU A 49 3.44 -5.18 -0.99
CA LEU A 49 3.34 -5.12 -2.45
C LEU A 49 4.76 -4.92 -3.02
N PRO A 50 5.36 -5.98 -3.60
CA PRO A 50 6.65 -5.85 -4.24
C PRO A 50 6.52 -4.94 -5.46
N THR A 51 7.46 -4.00 -5.60
CA THR A 51 7.65 -3.27 -6.85
C THR A 51 8.82 -3.88 -7.61
N TRP A 52 8.76 -3.81 -8.94
CA TRP A 52 9.73 -4.46 -9.82
C TRP A 52 10.44 -3.41 -10.66
N THR A 53 11.73 -3.60 -10.89
CA THR A 53 12.48 -2.82 -11.89
C THR A 53 11.94 -3.09 -13.29
N PRO A 54 12.24 -2.25 -14.30
CA PRO A 54 11.89 -2.54 -15.69
C PRO A 54 12.44 -3.88 -16.21
N THR A 55 13.51 -4.37 -15.58
CA THR A 55 14.15 -5.66 -15.85
C THR A 55 13.57 -6.83 -15.06
N GLY A 56 12.47 -6.62 -14.33
CA GLY A 56 11.75 -7.66 -13.60
C GLY A 56 12.46 -8.12 -12.31
N ARG A 57 13.29 -7.28 -11.68
CA ARG A 57 13.89 -7.57 -10.37
C ARG A 57 13.09 -6.90 -9.26
N PRO A 58 12.85 -7.57 -8.12
CA PRO A 58 12.12 -6.94 -7.03
C PRO A 58 12.98 -5.82 -6.42
N ILE A 59 12.37 -4.68 -6.13
CA ILE A 59 13.03 -3.56 -5.45
C ILE A 59 12.99 -3.84 -3.95
N PRO A 60 14.14 -4.10 -3.29
CA PRO A 60 14.18 -4.55 -1.90
C PRO A 60 13.84 -3.43 -0.91
N GLU A 61 14.07 -2.18 -1.31
CA GLU A 61 13.79 -1.02 -0.48
C GLU A 61 12.29 -0.88 -0.24
N ILE A 62 11.89 -0.89 1.03
CA ILE A 62 10.50 -0.75 1.48
C ILE A 62 10.30 0.69 1.93
N THR A 63 9.29 1.37 1.38
CA THR A 63 8.93 2.72 1.83
C THR A 63 8.35 2.64 3.25
N PRO A 64 8.83 3.44 4.23
CA PRO A 64 8.29 3.41 5.57
C PRO A 64 6.78 3.78 5.62
N PRO A 65 6.02 3.22 6.58
CA PRO A 65 4.64 3.64 6.85
C PRO A 65 4.57 5.13 7.23
N GLY A 66 3.64 5.87 6.61
CA GLY A 66 3.50 7.32 6.76
C GLY A 66 4.41 8.17 5.85
N GLU A 67 5.36 7.57 5.15
CA GLU A 67 6.19 8.30 4.20
C GLU A 67 5.53 8.45 2.83
N ARG A 68 6.07 9.36 2.01
CA ARG A 68 5.61 9.51 0.63
C ARG A 68 6.24 8.46 -0.28
N SER A 69 5.39 7.71 -0.98
CA SER A 69 5.76 6.93 -2.16
C SER A 69 5.20 7.60 -3.41
N ASP A 70 6.07 7.99 -4.34
CA ASP A 70 5.72 8.71 -5.55
C ASP A 70 4.86 9.96 -5.26
N ARG A 71 3.53 9.85 -5.43
CA ARG A 71 2.54 10.93 -5.22
C ARG A 71 1.57 10.67 -4.07
N ARG A 72 1.72 9.57 -3.32
CA ARG A 72 0.77 9.17 -2.26
C ARG A 72 1.50 8.94 -0.95
N ARG A 73 0.83 9.23 0.15
CA ARG A 73 1.33 8.89 1.49
C ARG A 73 0.97 7.43 1.77
N THR A 74 1.94 6.65 2.26
CA THR A 74 1.66 5.29 2.74
C THR A 74 0.84 5.36 4.03
N CYS A 75 0.13 4.27 4.36
CA CYS A 75 -0.63 4.18 5.60
C CYS A 75 0.32 4.24 6.80
N ASP A 76 -0.02 4.98 7.85
CA ASP A 76 0.78 5.17 9.08
C ASP A 76 0.21 4.42 10.30
N CYS A 77 -0.74 3.49 10.09
CA CYS A 77 -1.36 2.76 11.19
C CYS A 77 -0.40 1.75 11.85
N ASP A 78 -0.72 1.37 13.10
CA ASP A 78 0.09 0.44 13.91
C ASP A 78 0.36 -0.90 13.22
N ALA A 79 -0.61 -1.42 12.47
CA ALA A 79 -0.44 -2.67 11.73
C ALA A 79 0.62 -2.53 10.61
N CYS A 80 0.64 -1.39 9.91
CA CYS A 80 1.66 -1.12 8.90
C CYS A 80 3.04 -0.92 9.55
N GLN A 81 3.11 -0.24 10.69
CA GLN A 81 4.35 -0.06 11.46
C GLN A 81 4.91 -1.40 11.93
N ALA A 82 4.07 -2.26 12.51
CA ALA A 82 4.47 -3.58 12.97
C ALA A 82 5.00 -4.45 11.83
N LEU A 83 4.32 -4.48 10.68
CA LEU A 83 4.80 -5.23 9.52
C LEU A 83 6.13 -4.69 8.98
N TYR A 84 6.30 -3.35 8.94
CA TYR A 84 7.56 -2.74 8.52
C TYR A 84 8.73 -3.13 9.44
N ALA A 85 8.51 -3.09 10.75
CA ALA A 85 9.52 -3.49 11.73
C ALA A 85 9.97 -4.94 11.53
N THR A 86 9.02 -5.87 11.33
CA THR A 86 9.34 -7.28 11.05
C THR A 86 10.16 -7.43 9.77
N LEU A 87 9.71 -6.82 8.67
CA LEU A 87 10.37 -6.96 7.35
C LEU A 87 11.77 -6.35 7.33
N THR A 88 11.99 -5.25 8.05
CA THR A 88 13.30 -4.59 8.11
C THR A 88 14.27 -5.29 9.07
N ALA A 89 13.77 -5.87 10.16
CA ALA A 89 14.56 -6.74 11.03
C ALA A 89 15.08 -7.98 10.28
N ASP A 90 14.20 -8.63 9.50
CA ASP A 90 14.57 -9.79 8.68
C ASP A 90 15.59 -9.45 7.57
N ALA A 91 15.51 -8.24 7.02
CA ALA A 91 16.45 -7.77 5.99
C ALA A 91 17.84 -7.46 6.55
N GLY A 92 17.94 -6.99 7.80
CA GLY A 92 19.21 -6.72 8.48
C GLY A 92 19.87 -7.97 9.06
N ALA A 93 19.16 -9.09 9.16
CA ALA A 93 19.66 -10.38 9.66
C ALA A 93 20.29 -11.27 8.58
N ARG A 94 20.31 -10.84 7.32
CA ARG A 94 20.89 -11.55 6.16
C ARG A 94 22.16 -10.87 5.66
#